data_AF-A0A1W2E613-F1
#
_entry.id   AF-A0A1W2E613-F1
#
_cell.length_a   1.000
_cell.length_b   1.000
_cell.length_c   1.000
_cell.angle_alpha   90.00
_cell.angle_beta   90.00
_cell.angle_gamma   90.00
#
_symmetry.space_group_name_H-M   'P 1'
#
loop_
_entity.id
_entity.type
_entity.pdbx_description
1 polymer ?
#
loop_
_entity_poly.entity_id
_entity_poly.type
_entity_poly.pdbx_seq_one_letter_code
_entity_poly.pdbx_strand_id
1 'polypeptide(L)'
;MTDRFDAKDLARAVQAGILQPGQDQALLAFLRQQPAHRGSFQLAHVAFYFGAMLIMAAMGWLLTEAWMRIGDIALLVIASLYILLLTVFALNLQRRAQPVAAGVLAAVAVSIVPLAVFAIERLAGWWPLDDAQANYHQYYTYVQGGWLAMEAATVLAGLLMLRLIPYPFIVMPMAVALWFMSMDLSEWFFGSPFSWEQRREVSLWFGLGLLVVFLVIDGRTREDYARWGYLAGVAAFWGGLTLLDSGSELGKAMYCLINVALMGTAVLLRRPVFMVFGALGVAAYLGYLSYEVFAESLLFPVVLTLIGLGVIGLGLVYQKRRERLSHVMRGWLPGWMQAALPALRR
;
A
#
# COMPACT_ATOMS: atom_id res chain seq x y z
N MET A 1 10.93 4.95 16.93
CA MET A 1 10.48 4.98 18.33
C MET A 1 9.97 6.38 18.54
N THR A 2 8.70 6.56 18.90
CA THR A 2 8.23 7.85 19.41
C THR A 2 8.71 7.91 20.85
N ASP A 3 9.86 8.52 21.08
CA ASP A 3 10.36 8.74 22.44
C ASP A 3 9.32 9.58 23.17
N ARG A 4 8.57 8.93 24.06
CA ARG A 4 7.60 9.56 24.95
C ARG A 4 8.41 10.06 26.13
N PHE A 5 8.66 11.36 26.15
CA PHE A 5 9.22 12.03 27.33
C PHE A 5 8.11 12.16 28.36
N ASP A 6 8.30 11.53 29.51
CA ASP A 6 7.36 11.61 30.62
C ASP A 6 7.84 12.64 31.66
N ALA A 7 6.98 13.04 32.59
CA ALA A 7 7.33 14.03 33.62
C ALA A 7 8.57 13.62 34.45
N LYS A 8 8.78 12.30 34.60
CA LYS A 8 9.95 11.72 35.27
C LYS A 8 11.25 11.89 34.48
N ASP A 9 11.20 11.97 33.16
CA ASP A 9 12.38 12.17 32.31
C ASP A 9 12.84 13.63 32.37
N LEU A 10 11.88 14.57 32.42
CA LEU A 10 12.14 15.99 32.61
C LEU A 10 12.73 16.28 34.00
N ALA A 11 12.19 15.65 35.05
CA ALA A 11 12.76 15.74 36.40
C ALA A 11 14.20 15.21 36.47
N ARG A 12 14.49 14.11 35.76
CA ARG A 12 15.85 13.56 35.64
C ARG A 12 16.79 14.51 34.88
N ALA A 13 16.31 15.21 33.87
CA ALA A 13 17.08 16.21 33.15
C ALA A 13 17.42 17.44 34.03
N VAL A 14 16.53 17.82 34.95
CA VAL A 14 16.83 18.85 35.97
C VAL A 14 17.89 18.36 36.96
N GLN A 15 17.76 17.12 37.46
CA GLN A 15 18.76 16.53 38.35
C GLN A 15 20.14 16.39 37.71
N ALA A 16 20.19 16.13 36.40
CA ALA A 16 21.43 16.05 35.63
C ALA A 16 22.02 17.44 35.28
N GLY A 17 21.38 18.55 35.68
CA GLY A 17 21.83 19.90 35.38
C GLY A 17 21.66 20.31 33.91
N ILE A 18 20.93 19.52 33.12
CA ILE A 18 20.66 19.79 31.70
C ILE A 18 19.56 20.86 31.57
N LEU A 19 18.57 20.84 32.48
CA LEU A 19 17.51 21.84 32.59
C LEU A 19 17.61 22.59 33.92
N GLN A 20 17.28 23.87 33.92
CA GLN A 20 17.20 24.64 35.16
C GLN A 20 15.93 24.30 35.96
N PRO A 21 15.96 24.38 37.31
CA PRO A 21 14.78 24.18 38.14
C PRO A 21 13.64 25.12 37.70
N GLY A 22 12.45 24.58 37.41
CA GLY A 22 11.27 25.32 36.93
C GLY A 22 11.09 25.30 35.40
N GLN A 23 12.14 25.00 34.62
CA GLN A 23 12.02 24.83 33.16
C GLN A 23 11.31 23.53 32.78
N ASP A 24 11.38 22.50 33.63
CA ASP A 24 10.66 21.25 33.48
C ASP A 24 9.14 21.46 33.44
N GLN A 25 8.60 22.30 34.33
CA GLN A 25 7.17 22.60 34.39
C GLN A 25 6.73 23.47 33.20
N ALA A 26 7.52 24.49 32.83
CA ALA A 26 7.26 25.32 31.68
C ALA A 26 7.27 24.52 30.36
N LEU A 27 8.24 23.60 30.22
CA LEU A 27 8.33 22.72 29.06
C LEU A 27 7.20 21.69 29.04
N LEU A 28 6.80 21.14 30.20
CA LEU A 28 5.61 20.29 30.31
C LEU A 28 4.34 21.03 29.93
N ALA A 29 4.17 22.28 30.35
CA ALA A 29 3.03 23.11 29.99
C ALA A 29 3.02 23.40 28.49
N PHE A 30 4.16 23.74 27.89
CA PHE A 30 4.31 23.93 26.45
C PHE A 30 4.00 22.65 25.65
N LEU A 31 4.53 21.49 26.07
CA LEU A 31 4.30 20.20 25.42
C LEU A 31 2.84 19.74 25.55
N ARG A 32 2.17 20.06 26.66
CA ARG A 32 0.73 19.81 26.85
C ARG A 32 -0.15 20.77 26.04
N GLN A 33 0.32 21.99 25.81
CA GLN A 33 -0.36 22.98 24.97
C GLN A 33 -0.19 22.71 23.48
N GLN A 34 0.83 21.94 23.06
CA GLN A 34 0.88 21.45 21.69
C GLN A 34 -0.31 20.50 21.47
N PRO A 35 -1.25 20.83 20.55
CA PRO A 35 -2.28 19.89 20.17
C PRO A 35 -1.57 18.64 19.69
N ALA A 36 -1.83 17.50 20.33
CA ALA A 36 -1.16 16.24 20.05
C ALA A 36 -1.18 15.95 18.55
N HIS A 37 -0.13 16.37 17.83
CA HIS A 37 0.01 16.28 16.38
C HIS A 37 0.35 14.86 15.93
N ARG A 38 0.11 13.89 16.80
CA ARG A 38 0.35 12.47 16.58
C ARG A 38 -0.94 11.77 16.92
N GLY A 39 -1.54 11.14 15.90
CA GLY A 39 -2.73 10.33 16.03
C GLY A 39 -2.65 9.44 17.25
N SER A 40 -3.28 9.89 18.33
CA SER A 40 -3.65 8.99 19.40
C SER A 40 -4.72 8.08 18.81
N PHE A 41 -4.73 6.82 19.25
CA PHE A 41 -5.78 5.87 18.94
C PHE A 41 -7.07 6.36 19.62
N GLN A 42 -7.67 7.42 19.06
CA GLN A 42 -8.91 7.99 19.55
C GLN A 42 -10.03 7.16 18.94
N LEU A 43 -11.01 6.79 19.76
CA LEU A 43 -12.19 6.08 19.34
C LEU A 43 -12.85 6.72 18.10
N ALA A 44 -12.77 8.05 17.98
CA ALA A 44 -13.23 8.79 16.80
C ALA A 44 -12.56 8.38 15.49
N HIS A 45 -11.23 8.16 15.47
CA HIS A 45 -10.54 7.72 14.26
C HIS A 45 -10.99 6.31 13.87
N VAL A 46 -11.11 5.41 14.85
CA VAL A 46 -11.62 4.06 14.62
C VAL A 46 -13.03 4.11 14.05
N ALA A 47 -13.91 4.96 14.60
CA ALA A 47 -15.27 5.14 14.09
C ALA A 47 -15.30 5.66 12.64
N PHE A 48 -14.42 6.60 12.27
CA PHE A 48 -14.34 7.09 10.90
C PHE A 48 -13.89 6.00 9.92
N TYR A 49 -12.81 5.28 10.24
CA TYR A 49 -12.32 4.19 9.37
C TYR A 49 -13.31 3.02 9.29
N PHE A 50 -13.96 2.68 10.40
CA PHE A 50 -14.99 1.65 10.44
C PHE A 50 -16.23 2.07 9.63
N GLY A 51 -16.69 3.31 9.77
CA GLY A 51 -17.78 3.85 8.96
C GLY A 51 -17.46 3.82 7.47
N ALA A 52 -16.23 4.17 7.08
CA ALA A 52 -15.79 4.05 5.69
C ALA A 52 -15.79 2.59 5.20
N MET A 53 -15.33 1.65 6.03
CA MET A 53 -15.39 0.22 5.72
C MET A 53 -16.84 -0.25 5.51
N LEU A 54 -17.77 0.17 6.36
CA LEU A 54 -19.19 -0.15 6.21
C LEU A 54 -19.76 0.39 4.90
N ILE A 55 -19.43 1.63 4.53
CA ILE A 55 -19.88 2.21 3.25
C ILE A 55 -19.30 1.41 2.08
N MET A 56 -17.99 1.13 2.08
CA MET A 56 -17.35 0.34 1.02
C MET A 56 -17.97 -1.07 0.91
N ALA A 57 -18.24 -1.74 2.03
CA ALA A 57 -18.91 -3.04 2.03
C ALA A 57 -20.36 -2.97 1.52
N ALA A 58 -21.13 -1.96 1.93
CA ALA A 58 -22.49 -1.74 1.45
C ALA A 58 -22.52 -1.45 -0.07
N MET A 59 -21.52 -0.75 -0.60
CA MET A 59 -21.40 -0.51 -2.04
C MET A 59 -21.04 -1.80 -2.80
N GLY A 60 -20.18 -2.65 -2.23
CA GLY A 60 -19.94 -3.98 -2.79
C GLY A 60 -21.21 -4.83 -2.87
N TRP A 61 -22.06 -4.79 -1.84
CA TRP A 61 -23.37 -5.44 -1.85
C TRP A 61 -24.33 -4.83 -2.88
N LEU A 62 -24.35 -3.50 -2.99
CA LEU A 62 -25.19 -2.79 -3.97
C LEU A 62 -24.85 -3.24 -5.40
N LEU A 63 -23.56 -3.44 -5.70
CA LEU A 63 -23.08 -3.89 -6.99
C LEU A 63 -23.57 -5.31 -7.34
N THR A 64 -23.64 -6.21 -6.36
CA THR A 64 -24.00 -7.62 -6.62
C THR A 64 -25.52 -7.84 -6.59
N GLU A 65 -26.18 -7.46 -5.51
CA GLU A 65 -27.56 -7.90 -5.24
C GLU A 65 -28.60 -6.84 -5.63
N ALA A 66 -28.30 -5.57 -5.35
CA ALA A 66 -29.25 -4.50 -5.64
C ALA A 66 -29.27 -4.20 -7.13
N TRP A 67 -28.11 -4.06 -7.77
CA TRP A 67 -27.99 -3.75 -9.19
C TRP A 67 -28.83 -4.68 -10.09
N MET A 68 -28.79 -6.00 -9.84
CA MET A 68 -29.62 -6.99 -10.58
C MET A 68 -31.13 -6.68 -10.55
N ARG A 69 -31.59 -5.91 -9.57
CA ARG A 69 -33.01 -5.56 -9.38
C ARG A 69 -33.39 -4.15 -9.87
N ILE A 70 -32.48 -3.19 -9.79
CA ILE A 70 -32.75 -1.75 -10.07
C ILE A 70 -32.25 -1.26 -11.43
N GLY A 71 -31.34 -1.99 -12.08
CA GLY A 71 -30.84 -1.67 -13.43
C GLY A 71 -29.76 -0.58 -13.49
N ASP A 72 -29.18 -0.42 -14.68
CA ASP A 72 -27.95 0.36 -14.91
C ASP A 72 -28.12 1.87 -14.64
N ILE A 73 -29.26 2.45 -15.03
CA ILE A 73 -29.55 3.88 -14.80
C ILE A 73 -29.64 4.19 -13.30
N ALA A 74 -30.33 3.34 -12.53
CA ALA A 74 -30.46 3.53 -11.09
C ALA A 74 -29.11 3.42 -10.39
N LEU A 75 -28.26 2.46 -10.80
CA LEU A 75 -26.90 2.34 -10.29
C LEU A 75 -26.08 3.62 -10.56
N LEU A 76 -26.13 4.17 -11.78
CA LEU A 76 -25.43 5.40 -12.13
C LEU A 76 -25.89 6.59 -11.28
N VAL A 77 -27.21 6.77 -11.13
CA VAL A 77 -27.78 7.86 -10.33
C VAL A 77 -27.36 7.74 -8.87
N ILE A 78 -27.46 6.55 -8.29
CA ILE A 78 -27.09 6.31 -6.88
C ILE A 78 -25.58 6.55 -6.69
N ALA A 79 -24.73 5.94 -7.52
CA ALA A 79 -23.27 6.11 -7.42
C ALA A 79 -22.87 7.58 -7.55
N SER A 80 -23.43 8.30 -8.53
CA SER A 80 -23.17 9.73 -8.73
C SER A 80 -23.62 10.58 -7.55
N LEU A 81 -24.79 10.27 -6.97
CA LEU A 81 -25.30 10.96 -5.79
C LEU A 81 -24.41 10.73 -4.57
N TYR A 82 -23.96 9.48 -4.34
CA TYR A 82 -23.02 9.16 -3.26
C TYR A 82 -21.69 9.90 -3.43
N ILE A 83 -21.10 9.88 -4.63
CA ILE A 83 -19.85 10.60 -4.93
C ILE A 83 -20.03 12.09 -4.64
N LEU A 84 -21.11 12.70 -5.12
CA LEU A 84 -21.40 14.13 -4.91
C LEU A 84 -21.56 14.46 -3.42
N LEU A 85 -22.43 13.75 -2.70
CA LEU A 85 -22.73 14.02 -1.29
C LEU A 85 -21.50 13.81 -0.41
N LEU A 86 -20.76 12.71 -0.60
CA LEU A 86 -19.55 12.43 0.16
C LEU A 86 -18.47 13.48 -0.12
N THR A 87 -18.32 13.92 -1.36
CA THR A 87 -17.37 14.98 -1.73
C THR A 87 -17.75 16.31 -1.07
N VAL A 88 -19.02 16.71 -1.13
CA VAL A 88 -19.50 17.95 -0.49
C VAL A 88 -19.31 17.89 1.02
N PHE A 89 -19.61 16.76 1.65
CA PHE A 89 -19.44 16.57 3.08
C PHE A 89 -17.95 16.58 3.49
N ALA A 90 -17.09 15.93 2.71
CA ALA A 90 -15.65 15.94 2.90
C ALA A 90 -15.06 17.36 2.81
N LEU A 91 -15.48 18.15 1.81
CA LEU A 91 -15.09 19.56 1.68
C LEU A 91 -15.57 20.42 2.85
N ASN A 92 -16.78 20.19 3.35
CA ASN A 92 -17.31 20.89 4.52
C ASN A 92 -16.46 20.59 5.77
N LEU A 93 -16.14 19.32 6.01
CA LEU A 93 -15.28 18.90 7.12
C LEU A 93 -13.86 19.44 7.00
N GLN A 94 -13.31 19.51 5.78
CA GLN A 94 -12.01 20.13 5.54
C GLN A 94 -12.01 21.61 5.94
N ARG A 95 -13.05 22.37 5.56
CA ARG A 95 -13.22 23.78 5.96
C ARG A 95 -13.36 23.94 7.48
N ARG A 96 -13.89 22.93 8.18
CA ARG A 96 -13.99 22.88 9.66
C ARG A 96 -12.72 22.36 10.34
N ALA A 97 -11.60 22.25 9.63
CA ALA A 97 -10.33 21.75 10.15
C ALA A 97 -10.41 20.32 10.72
N GLN A 98 -11.22 19.44 10.11
CA GLN A 98 -11.31 18.02 10.43
C GLN A 98 -10.67 17.15 9.31
N PRO A 99 -9.33 17.17 9.16
CA PRO A 99 -8.65 16.59 7.99
C PRO A 99 -8.80 15.06 7.90
N VAL A 100 -8.87 14.36 9.04
CA VAL A 100 -9.00 12.90 9.08
C VAL A 100 -10.35 12.47 8.52
N ALA A 101 -11.44 13.03 9.07
CA ALA A 101 -12.80 12.70 8.62
C ALA A 101 -13.00 13.08 7.14
N ALA A 102 -12.53 14.27 6.75
CA ALA A 102 -12.57 14.72 5.35
C ALA A 102 -11.83 13.76 4.41
N GLY A 103 -10.59 13.38 4.76
CA GLY A 103 -9.78 12.48 3.94
C GLY A 103 -10.33 11.07 3.84
N VAL A 104 -10.96 10.56 4.90
CA VAL A 104 -11.63 9.26 4.90
C VAL A 104 -12.84 9.27 3.97
N LEU A 105 -13.71 10.28 4.06
CA LEU A 105 -14.87 10.40 3.17
C LEU A 105 -14.48 10.63 1.71
N ALA A 106 -13.42 11.40 1.48
CA ALA A 106 -12.85 11.60 0.16
C ALA A 106 -12.35 10.28 -0.45
N ALA A 107 -11.67 9.44 0.33
CA ALA A 107 -11.25 8.11 -0.12
C ALA A 107 -12.45 7.20 -0.44
N VAL A 108 -13.51 7.25 0.37
CA VAL A 108 -14.75 6.52 0.09
C VAL A 108 -15.39 7.02 -1.21
N ALA A 109 -15.48 8.33 -1.43
CA ALA A 109 -16.00 8.88 -2.68
C ALA A 109 -15.21 8.38 -3.89
N VAL A 110 -13.87 8.35 -3.82
CA VAL A 110 -13.01 7.81 -4.89
C VAL A 110 -13.25 6.31 -5.10
N SER A 111 -13.45 5.52 -4.04
CA SER A 111 -13.73 4.08 -4.15
C SER A 111 -15.07 3.75 -4.84
N ILE A 112 -15.99 4.72 -4.97
CA ILE A 112 -17.29 4.54 -5.63
C ILE A 112 -17.21 4.86 -7.14
N VAL A 113 -16.15 5.55 -7.58
CA VAL A 113 -15.95 5.92 -8.99
C VAL A 113 -16.00 4.73 -9.96
N PRO A 114 -15.38 3.57 -9.69
CA PRO A 114 -15.51 2.40 -10.56
C PRO A 114 -16.98 2.04 -10.85
N LEU A 115 -17.87 2.13 -9.86
CA LEU A 115 -19.28 1.76 -10.01
C LEU A 115 -20.02 2.71 -10.97
N ALA A 116 -19.71 4.01 -10.90
CA ALA A 116 -20.29 4.99 -11.82
C ALA A 116 -19.80 4.75 -13.26
N VAL A 117 -18.50 4.45 -13.43
CA VAL A 117 -17.91 4.15 -14.73
C VAL A 117 -18.50 2.87 -15.30
N PHE A 118 -18.59 1.80 -14.51
CA PHE A 118 -19.24 0.54 -14.90
C PHE A 118 -20.67 0.77 -15.41
N ALA A 119 -21.47 1.56 -14.70
CA ALA A 119 -22.84 1.87 -15.14
C ALA A 119 -22.85 2.68 -16.46
N ILE A 120 -21.92 3.61 -16.65
CA ILE A 120 -21.77 4.35 -17.92
C ILE A 120 -21.38 3.42 -19.07
N GLU A 121 -20.41 2.53 -18.86
CA GLU A 121 -19.96 1.57 -19.89
C GLU A 121 -21.08 0.65 -20.35
N ARG A 122 -21.92 0.19 -19.42
CA ARG A 122 -23.11 -0.60 -19.75
C ARG A 122 -24.16 0.20 -20.51
N LEU A 123 -24.45 1.42 -20.09
CA LEU A 123 -25.42 2.30 -20.79
C LEU A 123 -24.94 2.71 -22.18
N ALA A 124 -23.63 2.86 -22.36
CA ALA A 124 -23.01 3.15 -23.66
C ALA A 124 -22.93 1.91 -24.58
N GLY A 125 -23.27 0.71 -24.07
CA GLY A 125 -23.12 -0.55 -24.79
C GLY A 125 -21.66 -0.96 -25.01
N TRP A 126 -20.71 -0.38 -24.27
CA TRP A 126 -19.30 -0.78 -24.29
C TRP A 126 -19.06 -2.06 -23.50
N TRP A 127 -19.95 -2.36 -22.55
CA TRP A 127 -19.98 -3.65 -21.88
C TRP A 127 -20.85 -4.63 -22.66
N PRO A 128 -20.36 -5.84 -22.98
CA PRO A 128 -21.15 -6.82 -23.72
C PRO A 128 -22.37 -7.23 -22.89
N LEU A 129 -23.56 -6.93 -23.42
CA LEU A 129 -24.86 -7.24 -22.81
C LEU A 129 -25.36 -8.65 -23.12
N ASP A 130 -24.69 -9.37 -24.03
CA ASP A 130 -25.09 -10.70 -24.45
C ASP A 130 -24.52 -11.76 -23.49
N ASP A 131 -25.41 -12.36 -22.70
CA ASP A 131 -25.27 -13.68 -22.05
C ASP A 131 -25.19 -14.83 -23.09
N ALA A 132 -24.62 -14.57 -24.27
CA ALA A 132 -24.38 -15.58 -25.28
C ALA A 132 -23.09 -16.33 -24.94
N GLN A 133 -23.29 -17.40 -24.17
CA GLN A 133 -22.38 -18.49 -23.81
C GLN A 133 -21.68 -19.18 -25.01
N ALA A 134 -21.71 -18.60 -26.21
CA ALA A 134 -21.22 -19.17 -27.45
C ALA A 134 -19.75 -18.83 -27.78
N ASN A 135 -19.18 -17.75 -27.22
CA ASN A 135 -17.76 -17.40 -27.43
C ASN A 135 -17.12 -16.88 -26.13
N TYR A 136 -16.83 -17.80 -25.22
CA TYR A 136 -16.16 -17.53 -23.92
C TYR A 136 -14.94 -16.59 -24.08
N HIS A 137 -14.16 -16.73 -25.16
CA HIS A 137 -12.95 -15.92 -25.39
C HIS A 137 -13.21 -14.43 -25.69
N GLN A 138 -14.22 -14.08 -26.49
CA GLN A 138 -14.55 -12.68 -26.78
C GLN A 138 -15.18 -11.98 -25.57
N TYR A 139 -15.96 -12.72 -24.77
CA TYR A 139 -16.57 -12.20 -23.54
C TYR A 139 -15.52 -11.69 -22.54
N TYR A 140 -14.48 -12.48 -22.25
CA TYR A 140 -13.45 -12.06 -21.28
C TYR A 140 -12.65 -10.84 -21.71
N THR A 141 -12.41 -10.66 -23.02
CA THR A 141 -11.53 -9.58 -23.53
C THR A 141 -12.23 -8.21 -23.47
N TYR A 142 -13.52 -8.15 -23.81
CA TYR A 142 -14.30 -6.91 -23.70
C TYR A 142 -14.66 -6.58 -22.25
N VAL A 143 -14.97 -7.60 -21.44
CA VAL A 143 -15.20 -7.45 -20.00
C VAL A 143 -13.96 -6.83 -19.36
N GLN A 144 -12.75 -7.39 -19.56
CA GLN A 144 -11.47 -6.90 -19.01
C GLN A 144 -11.08 -5.48 -19.46
N GLY A 145 -11.42 -5.07 -20.68
CA GLY A 145 -11.24 -3.70 -21.16
C GLY A 145 -11.99 -2.64 -20.33
N GLY A 146 -13.21 -2.96 -19.86
CA GLY A 146 -13.97 -2.08 -18.98
C GLY A 146 -13.36 -1.96 -17.58
N TRP A 147 -12.75 -3.02 -17.05
CA TRP A 147 -12.02 -2.95 -15.77
C TRP A 147 -10.86 -1.95 -15.87
N LEU A 148 -10.09 -1.96 -16.96
CA LEU A 148 -8.99 -1.02 -17.14
C LEU A 148 -9.45 0.44 -17.13
N ALA A 149 -10.59 0.74 -17.77
CA ALA A 149 -11.18 2.08 -17.78
C ALA A 149 -11.71 2.48 -16.39
N MET A 150 -12.34 1.57 -15.66
CA MET A 150 -12.75 1.77 -14.26
C MET A 150 -11.54 2.08 -13.35
N GLU A 151 -10.43 1.35 -13.48
CA GLU A 151 -9.24 1.59 -12.68
C GLU A 151 -8.57 2.91 -13.05
N ALA A 152 -8.45 3.23 -14.35
CA ALA A 152 -7.89 4.49 -14.82
C ALA A 152 -8.72 5.70 -14.33
N ALA A 153 -10.05 5.61 -14.43
CA ALA A 153 -10.95 6.65 -13.93
C ALA A 153 -10.84 6.82 -12.40
N THR A 154 -10.65 5.74 -11.65
CA THR A 154 -10.45 5.79 -10.20
C THR A 154 -9.14 6.48 -9.82
N VAL A 155 -8.06 6.20 -10.54
CA VAL A 155 -6.79 6.91 -10.37
C VAL A 155 -6.93 8.40 -10.70
N LEU A 156 -7.59 8.74 -11.81
CA LEU A 156 -7.82 10.14 -12.19
C LEU A 156 -8.69 10.88 -11.17
N ALA A 157 -9.77 10.27 -10.70
CA ALA A 157 -10.63 10.84 -9.67
C ALA A 157 -9.89 11.00 -8.34
N GLY A 158 -9.03 10.04 -7.97
CA GLY A 158 -8.14 10.14 -6.81
C GLY A 158 -7.15 11.30 -6.92
N LEU A 159 -6.54 11.49 -8.09
CA LEU A 159 -5.65 12.63 -8.36
C LEU A 159 -6.39 13.97 -8.27
N LEU A 160 -7.60 14.05 -8.79
CA LEU A 160 -8.45 15.25 -8.68
C LEU A 160 -8.84 15.50 -7.22
N MET A 161 -9.23 14.44 -6.49
CA MET A 161 -9.60 14.53 -5.09
C MET A 161 -8.42 14.95 -4.22
N LEU A 162 -7.20 14.51 -4.50
CA LEU A 162 -5.99 14.95 -3.82
C LEU A 162 -5.71 16.45 -4.01
N ARG A 163 -6.13 17.06 -5.14
CA ARG A 163 -6.05 18.51 -5.34
C ARG A 163 -7.06 19.28 -4.48
N LEU A 164 -8.21 18.68 -4.21
CA LEU A 164 -9.25 19.27 -3.36
C LEU A 164 -8.92 19.08 -1.87
N ILE A 165 -8.63 17.84 -1.49
CA ILE A 165 -8.38 17.39 -0.13
C ILE A 165 -7.03 16.67 -0.12
N PRO A 166 -5.92 17.36 0.20
CA PRO A 166 -4.60 16.75 0.22
C PRO A 166 -4.46 15.87 1.46
N TYR A 167 -4.98 14.64 1.41
CA TYR A 167 -4.91 13.68 2.52
C TYR A 167 -4.38 12.31 2.06
N PRO A 168 -3.35 11.73 2.71
CA PRO A 168 -2.68 10.52 2.23
C PRO A 168 -3.57 9.28 2.07
N PHE A 169 -4.63 9.17 2.85
CA PHE A 169 -5.51 8.00 2.80
C PHE A 169 -6.27 7.87 1.47
N ILE A 170 -6.43 8.96 0.71
CA ILE A 170 -7.03 8.95 -0.64
C ILE A 170 -6.19 8.13 -1.63
N VAL A 171 -4.89 7.95 -1.38
CA VAL A 171 -4.04 7.11 -2.22
C VAL A 171 -4.41 5.62 -2.08
N MET A 172 -5.09 5.21 -1.01
CA MET A 172 -5.49 3.82 -0.80
C MET A 172 -6.35 3.26 -1.95
N PRO A 173 -7.52 3.83 -2.30
CA PRO A 173 -8.32 3.34 -3.42
C PRO A 173 -7.57 3.43 -4.76
N MET A 174 -6.72 4.44 -4.96
CA MET A 174 -5.88 4.53 -6.16
C MET A 174 -4.85 3.39 -6.23
N ALA A 175 -4.25 3.02 -5.09
CA ALA A 175 -3.27 1.96 -5.02
C ALA A 175 -3.92 0.60 -5.27
N VAL A 176 -5.12 0.37 -4.72
CA VAL A 176 -5.93 -0.81 -5.03
C VAL A 176 -6.23 -0.86 -6.53
N ALA A 177 -6.69 0.25 -7.11
CA ALA A 177 -6.95 0.35 -8.54
C ALA A 177 -5.73 0.04 -9.40
N LEU A 178 -4.55 0.60 -9.06
CA LEU A 178 -3.29 0.34 -9.76
C LEU A 178 -2.86 -1.13 -9.62
N TRP A 179 -3.12 -1.77 -8.49
CA TRP A 179 -2.84 -3.19 -8.33
C TRP A 179 -3.74 -4.06 -9.21
N PHE A 180 -5.05 -3.78 -9.28
CA PHE A 180 -5.97 -4.45 -10.21
C PHE A 180 -5.58 -4.20 -11.67
N MET A 181 -5.26 -2.94 -12.01
CA MET A 181 -4.77 -2.57 -13.33
C MET A 181 -3.57 -3.42 -13.77
N SER A 182 -2.67 -3.80 -12.87
CA SER A 182 -1.53 -4.69 -13.19
C SER A 182 -1.95 -6.07 -13.71
N MET A 183 -3.12 -6.56 -13.29
CA MET A 183 -3.66 -7.85 -13.71
C MET A 183 -4.34 -7.76 -15.07
N ASP A 184 -5.05 -6.66 -15.33
CA ASP A 184 -5.88 -6.47 -16.54
C ASP A 184 -5.08 -5.94 -17.73
N LEU A 185 -3.93 -5.29 -17.49
CA LEU A 185 -3.09 -4.69 -18.53
C LEU A 185 -2.43 -5.74 -19.47
N SER A 186 -2.40 -7.01 -19.08
CA SER A 186 -1.73 -8.09 -19.83
C SER A 186 -2.34 -8.34 -21.20
N GLU A 187 -3.66 -8.27 -21.30
CA GLU A 187 -4.38 -8.47 -22.57
C GLU A 187 -4.16 -7.31 -23.55
N TRP A 188 -4.00 -6.08 -23.04
CA TRP A 188 -3.76 -4.92 -23.88
C TRP A 188 -2.39 -4.96 -24.57
N PHE A 189 -1.37 -5.51 -23.91
CA PHE A 189 -0.03 -5.64 -24.48
C PHE A 189 0.13 -6.83 -25.43
N PHE A 190 -0.47 -7.98 -25.11
CA PHE A 190 -0.21 -9.23 -25.83
C PHE A 190 -1.36 -9.73 -26.70
N GLY A 191 -2.56 -9.18 -26.54
CA GLY A 191 -3.77 -9.70 -27.18
C GLY A 191 -4.19 -11.07 -26.63
N SER A 192 -5.47 -11.42 -26.78
CA SER A 192 -5.99 -12.73 -26.37
C SER A 192 -5.80 -13.76 -27.50
N PRO A 193 -5.36 -15.01 -27.19
CA PRO A 193 -5.06 -15.56 -25.88
C PRO A 193 -3.63 -15.21 -25.41
N PHE A 194 -3.50 -14.83 -24.14
CA PHE A 194 -2.21 -14.62 -23.47
C PHE A 194 -1.96 -15.74 -22.46
N SER A 195 -0.70 -16.11 -22.27
CA SER A 195 -0.33 -17.14 -21.31
C SER A 195 -0.32 -16.60 -19.88
N TRP A 196 -0.48 -17.49 -18.90
CA TRP A 196 -0.29 -17.14 -17.49
C TRP A 196 1.11 -16.59 -17.22
N GLU A 197 2.11 -16.96 -18.04
CA GLU A 197 3.47 -16.41 -17.99
C GLU A 197 3.50 -14.92 -18.35
N GLN A 198 2.84 -14.52 -19.44
CA GLN A 198 2.76 -13.10 -19.83
C GLN A 198 2.07 -12.26 -18.75
N ARG A 199 1.05 -12.80 -18.06
CA ARG A 199 0.39 -12.11 -16.94
C ARG A 199 1.34 -11.85 -15.77
N ARG A 200 2.20 -12.83 -15.44
CA ARG A 200 3.21 -12.71 -14.39
C ARG A 200 4.24 -11.65 -14.75
N GLU A 201 4.72 -11.64 -15.98
CA GLU A 201 5.69 -10.66 -16.47
C GLU A 201 5.15 -9.23 -16.40
N VAL A 202 3.91 -9.01 -16.85
CA VAL A 202 3.28 -7.69 -16.78
C VAL A 202 3.12 -7.25 -15.34
N SER A 203 2.62 -8.11 -14.44
CA SER A 203 2.49 -7.77 -13.02
C SER A 203 3.84 -7.46 -12.36
N LEU A 204 4.89 -8.20 -12.71
CA LEU A 204 6.26 -7.97 -12.22
C LEU A 204 6.79 -6.61 -12.67
N TRP A 205 6.79 -6.32 -13.98
CA TRP A 205 7.34 -5.08 -14.52
C TRP A 205 6.49 -3.86 -14.17
N PHE A 206 5.17 -4.00 -14.18
CA PHE A 206 4.25 -2.96 -13.74
C PHE A 206 4.45 -2.63 -12.26
N GLY A 207 4.53 -3.66 -11.40
CA GLY A 207 4.82 -3.49 -9.97
C GLY A 207 6.15 -2.80 -9.74
N LEU A 208 7.20 -3.18 -10.47
CA LEU A 208 8.50 -2.53 -10.41
C LEU A 208 8.45 -1.06 -10.83
N GLY A 209 7.76 -0.76 -11.94
CA GLY A 209 7.53 0.61 -12.39
C GLY A 209 6.79 1.45 -11.35
N LEU A 210 5.77 0.86 -10.72
CA LEU A 210 5.00 1.50 -9.65
C LEU A 210 5.87 1.80 -8.43
N LEU A 211 6.75 0.87 -8.03
CA LEU A 211 7.72 1.09 -6.96
C LEU A 211 8.66 2.26 -7.27
N VAL A 212 9.13 2.38 -8.52
CA VAL A 212 10.00 3.50 -8.95
C VAL A 212 9.24 4.82 -8.89
N VAL A 213 8.00 4.88 -9.37
CA VAL A 213 7.15 6.08 -9.31
C VAL A 213 6.96 6.54 -7.86
N PHE A 214 6.62 5.61 -6.96
CA PHE A 214 6.41 5.96 -5.55
C PHE A 214 7.71 6.25 -4.80
N LEU A 215 8.84 5.65 -5.19
CA LEU A 215 10.16 6.00 -4.68
C LEU A 215 10.54 7.45 -5.03
N VAL A 216 10.18 7.89 -6.23
CA VAL A 216 10.37 9.25 -6.70
C VAL A 216 9.47 10.23 -5.93
N ILE A 217 8.22 9.86 -5.62
CA ILE A 217 7.29 10.69 -4.82
C ILE A 217 7.72 10.73 -3.34
N ASP A 218 8.30 9.65 -2.83
CA ASP A 218 8.62 9.49 -1.41
C ASP A 218 9.61 10.55 -0.90
N GLY A 219 9.28 11.11 0.26
CA GLY A 219 10.05 12.16 0.92
C GLY A 219 9.86 13.59 0.37
N ARG A 220 9.14 13.79 -0.74
CA ARG A 220 8.89 15.14 -1.32
C ARG A 220 7.77 15.90 -0.63
N THR A 221 6.85 15.21 0.04
CA THR A 221 5.72 15.77 0.79
C THR A 221 5.95 15.63 2.28
N ARG A 222 5.41 16.54 3.10
CA ARG A 222 5.48 16.41 4.57
C ARG A 222 4.80 15.13 5.05
N GLU A 223 3.59 14.90 4.55
CA GLU A 223 2.79 13.71 4.79
C GLU A 223 3.20 12.53 3.88
N ASP A 224 2.85 11.32 4.29
CA ASP A 224 3.27 10.07 3.67
C ASP A 224 2.26 9.55 2.63
N TYR A 225 2.29 10.09 1.41
CA TYR A 225 1.46 9.63 0.29
C TYR A 225 1.97 8.34 -0.37
N ALA A 226 3.24 7.99 -0.18
CA ALA A 226 3.85 6.86 -0.89
C ALA A 226 3.51 5.50 -0.29
N ARG A 227 3.04 5.45 0.97
CA ARG A 227 2.80 4.21 1.71
C ARG A 227 1.89 3.21 0.99
N TRP A 228 0.73 3.67 0.53
CA TRP A 228 -0.24 2.82 -0.18
C TRP A 228 0.27 2.42 -1.55
N GLY A 229 0.94 3.34 -2.23
CA GLY A 229 1.60 3.08 -3.51
C GLY A 229 2.66 1.99 -3.44
N TYR A 230 3.51 2.00 -2.41
CA TYR A 230 4.45 0.91 -2.16
C TYR A 230 3.76 -0.42 -1.87
N LEU A 231 2.63 -0.41 -1.14
CA LEU A 231 1.88 -1.64 -0.88
C LEU A 231 1.39 -2.25 -2.20
N ALA A 232 0.76 -1.45 -3.07
CA ALA A 232 0.31 -1.92 -4.38
C ALA A 232 1.48 -2.35 -5.27
N GLY A 233 2.55 -1.57 -5.33
CA GLY A 233 3.73 -1.89 -6.13
C GLY A 233 4.42 -3.18 -5.69
N VAL A 234 4.61 -3.36 -4.38
CA VAL A 234 5.19 -4.60 -3.84
C VAL A 234 4.23 -5.77 -4.05
N ALA A 235 2.91 -5.60 -3.85
CA ALA A 235 1.95 -6.67 -4.07
C ALA A 235 1.94 -7.17 -5.53
N ALA A 236 1.94 -6.25 -6.50
CA ALA A 236 2.06 -6.59 -7.92
C ALA A 236 3.42 -7.25 -8.24
N PHE A 237 4.52 -6.60 -7.86
CA PHE A 237 5.87 -7.10 -8.13
C PHE A 237 6.13 -8.48 -7.52
N TRP A 238 5.84 -8.63 -6.23
CA TRP A 238 6.06 -9.87 -5.48
C TRP A 238 5.09 -10.98 -5.90
N GLY A 239 3.85 -10.62 -6.26
CA GLY A 239 2.88 -11.56 -6.82
C GLY A 239 3.36 -12.14 -8.14
N GLY A 240 3.78 -11.29 -9.09
CA GLY A 240 4.40 -11.73 -10.34
C GLY A 240 5.64 -12.58 -10.10
N LEU A 241 6.55 -12.11 -9.24
CA LEU A 241 7.81 -12.81 -8.91
C LEU A 241 7.60 -14.19 -8.30
N THR A 242 6.69 -14.35 -7.34
CA THR A 242 6.48 -15.62 -6.63
C THR A 242 5.78 -16.64 -7.51
N LEU A 243 5.00 -16.18 -8.49
CA LEU A 243 4.36 -17.05 -9.46
C LEU A 243 5.27 -17.43 -10.63
N LEU A 244 6.43 -16.79 -10.79
CA LEU A 244 7.40 -17.19 -11.83
C LEU A 244 7.89 -18.60 -11.56
N ASP A 245 7.79 -19.45 -12.58
CA ASP A 245 8.30 -20.80 -12.49
C ASP A 245 9.84 -20.76 -12.46
N SER A 246 10.37 -21.10 -11.30
CA SER A 246 11.81 -21.23 -11.08
C SER A 246 12.19 -22.68 -11.39
N GLY A 247 12.09 -23.09 -12.65
CA GLY A 247 12.35 -24.46 -13.11
C GLY A 247 13.77 -24.99 -12.86
N SER A 248 14.61 -24.24 -12.14
CA SER A 248 15.95 -24.62 -11.70
C SER A 248 16.20 -24.22 -10.25
N GLU A 249 17.09 -24.96 -9.55
CA GLU A 249 17.57 -24.58 -8.21
C GLU A 249 18.19 -23.18 -8.18
N LEU A 250 18.86 -22.78 -9.25
CA LEU A 250 19.43 -21.43 -9.40
C LEU A 250 18.32 -20.38 -9.43
N GLY A 251 17.21 -20.63 -10.11
CA GLY A 251 16.03 -19.76 -10.10
C GLY A 251 15.46 -19.59 -8.70
N LYS A 252 15.32 -20.69 -7.94
CA LYS A 252 14.82 -20.66 -6.56
C LYS A 252 15.79 -19.93 -5.62
N ALA A 253 17.10 -20.10 -5.80
CA ALA A 253 18.12 -19.35 -5.07
C ALA A 253 18.08 -17.83 -5.40
N MET A 254 17.90 -17.47 -6.67
CA MET A 254 17.72 -16.09 -7.10
C MET A 254 16.43 -15.48 -6.52
N TYR A 255 15.34 -16.23 -6.46
CA TYR A 255 14.10 -15.82 -5.79
C TYR A 255 14.35 -15.49 -4.31
N CYS A 256 15.08 -16.34 -3.59
CA CYS A 256 15.47 -16.08 -2.20
C CYS A 256 16.32 -14.81 -2.10
N LEU A 257 17.31 -14.62 -2.99
CA LEU A 257 18.17 -13.44 -3.02
C LEU A 257 17.38 -12.15 -3.27
N ILE A 258 16.41 -12.15 -4.19
CA ILE A 258 15.54 -10.99 -4.45
C ILE A 258 14.72 -10.67 -3.20
N ASN A 259 14.19 -11.67 -2.49
CA ASN A 259 13.44 -11.45 -1.25
C ASN A 259 14.32 -10.91 -0.11
N VAL A 260 15.56 -11.37 0.00
CA VAL A 260 16.56 -10.76 0.90
C VAL A 260 16.86 -9.31 0.50
N ALA A 261 16.93 -9.00 -0.79
CA ALA A 261 17.10 -7.63 -1.28
C ALA A 261 15.88 -6.75 -0.96
N LEU A 262 14.65 -7.28 -0.99
CA LEU A 262 13.44 -6.59 -0.52
C LEU A 262 13.55 -6.26 0.98
N MET A 263 14.01 -7.22 1.81
CA MET A 263 14.25 -6.97 3.23
C MET A 263 15.32 -5.88 3.45
N GLY A 264 16.40 -5.88 2.65
CA GLY A 264 17.41 -4.82 2.67
C GLY A 264 16.85 -3.45 2.27
N THR A 265 15.99 -3.43 1.26
CA THR A 265 15.28 -2.22 0.81
C THR A 265 14.36 -1.69 1.90
N ALA A 266 13.73 -2.57 2.69
CA ALA A 266 12.91 -2.19 3.84
C ALA A 266 13.71 -1.41 4.90
N VAL A 267 14.95 -1.84 5.15
CA VAL A 267 15.89 -1.16 6.05
C VAL A 267 16.33 0.18 5.49
N LEU A 268 16.67 0.20 4.19
CA LEU A 268 17.15 1.41 3.50
C LEU A 268 16.08 2.51 3.44
N LEU A 269 14.87 2.16 3.00
CA LEU A 269 13.75 3.10 2.86
C LEU A 269 12.98 3.30 4.16
N ARG A 270 13.30 2.54 5.23
CA ARG A 270 12.56 2.53 6.50
C ARG A 270 11.06 2.19 6.30
N ARG A 271 10.75 1.35 5.30
CA ARG A 271 9.40 0.96 4.89
C ARG A 271 9.13 -0.51 5.27
N PRO A 272 8.26 -0.79 6.26
CA PRO A 272 8.06 -2.16 6.76
C PRO A 272 7.40 -3.09 5.74
N VAL A 273 6.68 -2.57 4.75
CA VAL A 273 6.00 -3.38 3.73
C VAL A 273 6.96 -4.30 2.99
N PHE A 274 8.14 -3.80 2.59
CA PHE A 274 9.15 -4.61 1.91
C PHE A 274 9.73 -5.72 2.82
N MET A 275 9.77 -5.48 4.14
CA MET A 275 10.22 -6.49 5.10
C MET A 275 9.22 -7.65 5.18
N VAL A 276 7.92 -7.35 5.22
CA VAL A 276 6.86 -8.36 5.30
C VAL A 276 6.88 -9.25 4.06
N PHE A 277 6.85 -8.67 2.87
CA PHE A 277 6.86 -9.44 1.62
C PHE A 277 8.18 -10.19 1.41
N GLY A 278 9.32 -9.57 1.69
CA GLY A 278 10.62 -10.24 1.63
C GLY A 278 10.72 -11.42 2.61
N ALA A 279 10.26 -11.25 3.84
CA ALA A 279 10.24 -12.35 4.82
C ALA A 279 9.29 -13.48 4.41
N LEU A 280 8.12 -13.16 3.83
CA LEU A 280 7.19 -14.16 3.28
C LEU A 280 7.84 -14.96 2.15
N GLY A 281 8.56 -14.31 1.23
CA GLY A 281 9.24 -15.04 0.16
C GLY A 281 10.43 -15.88 0.64
N VAL A 282 11.22 -15.39 1.59
CA VAL A 282 12.27 -16.21 2.23
C VAL A 282 11.64 -17.41 2.96
N ALA A 283 10.52 -17.22 3.66
CA ALA A 283 9.80 -18.32 4.31
C ALA A 283 9.26 -19.34 3.29
N ALA A 284 8.73 -18.89 2.15
CA ALA A 284 8.30 -19.77 1.06
C ALA A 284 9.47 -20.61 0.51
N TYR A 285 10.63 -19.98 0.28
CA TYR A 285 11.84 -20.69 -0.17
C TYR A 285 12.36 -21.70 0.87
N LEU A 286 12.35 -21.33 2.15
CA LEU A 286 12.73 -22.25 3.24
C LEU A 286 11.74 -23.41 3.38
N GLY A 287 10.45 -23.16 3.13
CA GLY A 287 9.42 -24.18 3.04
C GLY A 287 9.72 -25.18 1.93
N TYR A 288 10.01 -24.70 0.72
CA TYR A 288 10.48 -25.53 -0.39
C TYR A 288 11.69 -26.40 0.02
N LEU A 289 12.72 -25.77 0.59
CA LEU A 289 13.95 -26.45 1.02
C LEU A 289 13.65 -27.53 2.08
N SER A 290 12.70 -27.25 2.97
CA SER A 290 12.26 -28.19 4.02
C SER A 290 11.47 -29.38 3.47
N TYR A 291 10.52 -29.14 2.56
CA TYR A 291 9.57 -30.16 2.12
C TYR A 291 10.06 -30.99 0.94
N GLU A 292 10.90 -30.44 0.07
CA GLU A 292 11.35 -31.12 -1.14
C GLU A 292 12.82 -31.56 -1.06
N VAL A 293 13.70 -30.72 -0.54
CA VAL A 293 15.16 -30.99 -0.57
C VAL A 293 15.63 -31.74 0.68
N PHE A 294 15.14 -31.35 1.85
CA PHE A 294 15.56 -31.90 3.15
C PHE A 294 14.42 -32.59 3.91
N ALA A 295 13.42 -33.12 3.21
CA ALA A 295 12.23 -33.76 3.80
C ALA A 295 12.59 -34.82 4.86
N GLU A 296 13.64 -35.59 4.61
CA GLU A 296 14.10 -36.69 5.48
C GLU A 296 15.22 -36.27 6.46
N SER A 297 15.59 -34.99 6.52
CA SER A 297 16.71 -34.52 7.34
C SER A 297 16.26 -33.90 8.67
N LEU A 298 16.47 -34.63 9.76
CA LEU A 298 16.23 -34.12 11.13
C LEU A 298 17.19 -33.00 11.54
N LEU A 299 18.32 -32.82 10.83
CA LEU A 299 19.27 -31.74 11.08
C LEU A 299 18.79 -30.39 10.52
N PHE A 300 17.95 -30.42 9.48
CA PHE A 300 17.51 -29.20 8.81
C PHE A 300 16.74 -28.25 9.74
N PRO A 301 15.74 -28.70 10.54
CA PRO A 301 15.08 -27.85 11.53
C PRO A 301 16.04 -27.26 12.57
N VAL A 302 17.08 -28.02 12.99
CA VAL A 302 18.07 -27.57 13.97
C VAL A 302 18.92 -26.44 13.39
N VAL A 303 19.46 -26.61 12.19
CA VAL A 303 20.22 -25.57 11.49
C VAL A 303 19.35 -24.34 11.24
N LEU A 304 18.10 -24.52 10.82
CA LEU A 304 17.16 -23.43 10.62
C LEU A 304 16.88 -22.66 11.92
N THR A 305 16.75 -23.36 13.05
CA THR A 305 16.60 -22.74 14.37
C THR A 305 17.83 -21.91 14.74
N LEU A 306 19.04 -22.43 14.50
CA LEU A 306 20.29 -21.70 14.73
C LEU A 306 20.40 -20.45 13.85
N ILE A 307 20.02 -20.55 12.57
CA ILE A 307 19.94 -19.39 11.66
C ILE A 307 18.94 -18.37 12.19
N GLY A 308 17.75 -18.81 12.62
CA GLY A 308 16.72 -17.95 13.20
C GLY A 308 17.21 -17.21 14.44
N LEU A 309 17.88 -17.90 15.37
CA LEU A 309 18.51 -17.29 16.54
C LEU A 309 19.61 -16.29 16.15
N GLY A 310 20.41 -16.62 15.13
CA GLY A 310 21.41 -15.71 14.57
C GLY A 310 20.79 -14.42 14.01
N VAL A 311 19.70 -14.54 13.25
CA VAL A 311 18.96 -13.40 12.70
C VAL A 311 18.33 -12.55 13.81
N ILE A 312 17.77 -13.17 14.87
CA ILE A 312 17.28 -12.44 16.05
C ILE A 312 18.42 -11.69 16.73
N GLY A 313 19.58 -12.33 16.92
CA GLY A 313 20.78 -11.69 17.47
C GLY A 313 21.25 -10.50 16.63
N LEU A 314 21.29 -10.66 15.30
CA LEU A 314 21.57 -9.57 14.36
C LEU A 314 20.52 -8.45 14.48
N GLY A 315 19.25 -8.77 14.66
CA GLY A 315 18.17 -7.82 14.91
C GLY A 315 18.37 -7.00 16.18
N LEU A 316 18.82 -7.63 17.27
CA LEU A 316 19.14 -6.94 18.53
C LEU A 316 20.36 -6.02 18.39
N VAL A 317 21.40 -6.47 17.68
CA VAL A 317 22.57 -5.63 17.39
C VAL A 317 22.20 -4.47 16.48
N TYR A 318 21.37 -4.72 15.47
CA TYR A 318 20.80 -3.70 14.60
C TYR A 318 20.00 -2.68 15.38
N GLN A 319 19.14 -3.10 16.33
CA GLN A 319 18.35 -2.19 17.15
C GLN A 319 19.24 -1.20 17.92
N LYS A 320 20.38 -1.67 18.45
CA LYS A 320 21.36 -0.82 19.18
C LYS A 320 22.15 0.12 18.27
N ARG A 321 22.34 -0.22 16.99
CA ARG A 321 23.17 0.53 16.03
C ARG A 321 22.38 1.10 14.84
N ARG A 322 21.05 1.14 14.95
CA ARG A 322 20.13 1.42 13.84
C ARG A 322 20.48 2.70 13.09
N GLU A 323 20.67 3.80 13.82
CA GLU A 323 21.02 5.08 13.19
C GLU A 323 22.39 5.02 12.51
N ARG A 324 23.39 4.39 13.14
CA ARG A 324 24.73 4.26 12.58
C ARG A 324 24.76 3.41 11.31
N LEU A 325 24.07 2.27 11.29
CA LEU A 325 23.96 1.38 10.11
C LEU A 325 23.20 2.05 8.97
N SER A 326 22.08 2.71 9.27
CA SER A 326 21.37 3.52 8.26
C SER A 326 22.25 4.63 7.69
N HIS A 327 23.10 5.28 8.50
CA HIS A 327 24.03 6.29 8.00
C HIS A 327 25.16 5.71 7.15
N VAL A 328 25.73 4.56 7.52
CA VAL A 328 26.80 3.91 6.75
C VAL A 328 26.29 3.39 5.40
N MET A 329 25.15 2.71 5.38
CA MET A 329 24.54 2.24 4.12
C MET A 329 24.19 3.42 3.20
N ARG A 330 23.75 4.55 3.77
CA ARG A 330 23.55 5.80 3.02
C ARG A 330 24.87 6.35 2.49
N GLY A 331 25.94 6.33 3.27
CA GLY A 331 27.26 6.80 2.85
C GLY A 331 27.85 6.03 1.65
N TRP A 332 27.40 4.80 1.41
CA TRP A 332 27.78 4.01 0.23
C TRP A 332 26.97 4.34 -1.02
N LEU A 333 25.83 5.04 -0.88
CA LEU A 333 25.04 5.50 -2.02
C LEU A 333 25.69 6.75 -2.64
N PRO A 334 25.89 6.78 -3.96
CA PRO A 334 26.39 7.95 -4.66
C PRO A 334 25.60 9.21 -4.33
N GLY A 335 26.28 10.36 -4.22
CA GLY A 335 25.65 11.64 -3.86
C GLY A 335 24.50 12.05 -4.80
N TRP A 336 24.53 11.65 -6.07
CA TRP A 336 23.45 11.91 -7.03
C TRP A 336 22.16 11.15 -6.70
N MET A 337 22.25 9.93 -6.14
CA MET A 337 21.06 9.17 -5.70
C MET A 337 20.45 9.79 -4.44
N GLN A 338 21.28 10.25 -3.50
CA GLN A 338 20.81 10.99 -2.32
C GLN A 338 20.24 12.36 -2.67
N ALA A 339 20.71 12.96 -3.78
CA ALA A 339 20.17 14.19 -4.35
C ALA A 339 18.78 13.96 -4.97
N ALA A 340 18.64 12.88 -5.76
CA ALA A 340 17.43 12.57 -6.50
C ALA A 340 16.29 11.97 -5.65
N LEU A 341 16.63 11.27 -4.55
CA LEU A 341 15.68 10.51 -3.72
C LEU A 341 15.60 11.05 -2.28
N PRO A 342 14.65 11.96 -1.99
CA PRO A 342 14.45 12.53 -0.66
C PRO A 342 14.08 11.48 0.40
N ALA A 343 13.48 10.37 -0.02
CA ALA A 343 13.17 9.21 0.84
C ALA A 343 14.38 8.70 1.63
N LEU A 344 15.58 8.75 1.03
CA LEU A 344 16.83 8.31 1.66
C LEU A 344 17.35 9.30 2.72
N ARG A 345 16.84 10.53 2.78
CA ARG A 345 17.30 11.55 3.73
C ARG A 345 16.62 11.51 5.09
N ARG A 346 15.55 10.73 5.24
CA ARG A 346 14.75 10.65 6.49
C ARG A 346 15.28 9.66 7.52
#